data_AF-A9XZM4-F1
#
_entry.id   AF-A9XZM4-F1
#
_cell.length_a   1.000
_cell.length_b   1.000
_cell.length_c   1.000
_cell.angle_alpha   90.00
_cell.angle_beta   90.00
_cell.angle_gamma   90.00
#
_symmetry.space_group_name_H-M   'P 1'
#
loop_
_entity.id
_entity.type
_entity.pdbx_description
1 polymer ?
#
loop_
_entity_poly.entity_id
_entity_poly.type
_entity_poly.pdbx_seq_one_letter_code
_entity_poly.pdbx_strand_id
1 'polypeptide(L)'
;ANIAIGNSLYEEAFAIFKKFEVNTSAIQVLIEHITNLDRAYEFAERCNESAVWSQLAKAQLQQSLVKEAIDSYIKADDPTAYMDVVETAHRTGQWEDLVRYLTMARKKARESFVESELIYAFAKTNRLADLEEFIAAPNHADIQKIGDRCFDDGMYEPAKLLYNNVSNFARLAITLVHLKEYNGAVESARKANSTRTWKEVCFACVNAEQFRLAQNCGLHIVVHADELEDLINYYQDRGYFDELINLLEAALGLERAHMGMFTELAILYSKYRPEKMREHLELFWSRVNIPKVLRAAEQAHLWSELVFL
;
A
#
# COMPACT_ATOMS: atom_id res chain seq x y z
N ALA A 1 2.59 54.14 13.56
CA ALA A 1 2.76 52.75 14.00
C ALA A 1 4.17 52.21 13.71
N ASN A 2 4.68 52.26 12.47
CA ASN A 2 6.05 51.79 12.14
C ASN A 2 7.18 52.48 12.94
N ILE A 3 7.02 53.77 13.27
CA ILE A 3 7.96 54.50 14.12
C ILE A 3 7.92 53.99 15.58
N ALA A 4 6.78 53.52 16.06
CA ALA A 4 6.66 52.93 17.41
C ALA A 4 7.27 51.52 17.45
N ILE A 5 7.07 50.71 16.40
CA ILE A 5 7.75 49.42 16.23
C ILE A 5 9.28 49.60 16.23
N GLY A 6 9.81 50.57 15.47
CA GLY A 6 11.25 50.85 15.42
C GLY A 6 11.85 51.31 16.76
N ASN A 7 11.02 51.82 17.68
CA ASN A 7 11.44 52.22 19.03
C ASN A 7 11.10 51.17 20.11
N SER A 8 10.73 49.94 19.71
CA SER A 8 10.32 48.86 20.63
C SER A 8 9.07 49.15 21.49
N LEU A 9 8.23 50.11 21.06
CA LEU A 9 6.95 50.46 21.69
C LEU A 9 5.81 49.68 21.03
N TYR A 10 5.78 48.38 21.29
CA TYR A 10 4.90 47.43 20.58
C TYR A 10 3.44 47.50 21.02
N GLU A 11 3.16 47.82 22.28
CA GLU A 11 1.79 48.01 22.79
C GLU A 11 1.13 49.25 22.20
N GLU A 12 1.88 50.34 22.08
CA GLU A 12 1.45 51.59 21.46
C GLU A 12 1.26 51.40 19.95
N ALA A 13 2.16 50.65 19.30
CA ALA A 13 1.99 50.28 17.90
C ALA A 13 0.69 49.46 17.67
N PHE A 14 0.42 48.47 18.52
CA PHE A 14 -0.81 47.68 18.48
C PHE A 14 -2.07 48.53 18.70
N ALA A 15 -2.07 49.40 19.72
CA ALA A 15 -3.20 50.29 20.00
C ALA A 15 -3.48 51.26 18.84
N ILE A 16 -2.43 51.75 18.18
CA ILE A 16 -2.55 52.58 16.98
C ILE A 16 -3.17 51.77 15.84
N PHE A 17 -2.65 50.60 15.50
CA PHE A 17 -3.20 49.79 14.41
C PHE A 17 -4.65 49.38 14.64
N LYS A 18 -5.00 49.00 15.89
CA LYS A 18 -6.36 48.70 16.30
C LYS A 18 -7.29 49.91 16.14
N LYS A 19 -6.83 51.12 16.46
CA LYS A 19 -7.62 52.35 16.33
C LYS A 19 -7.89 52.73 14.88
N PHE A 20 -6.99 52.37 13.96
CA PHE A 20 -7.13 52.64 12.52
C PHE A 20 -7.74 51.45 11.76
N GLU A 21 -8.24 50.42 12.46
CA GLU A 21 -8.87 49.22 11.87
C GLU A 21 -7.96 48.45 10.89
N VAL A 22 -6.64 48.62 10.99
CA VAL A 22 -5.66 47.87 10.20
C VAL A 22 -5.35 46.56 10.93
N ASN A 23 -6.33 45.68 10.96
CA ASN A 23 -6.33 44.49 11.83
C ASN A 23 -5.23 43.46 11.48
N THR A 24 -4.83 43.37 10.21
CA THR A 24 -3.72 42.53 9.76
C THR A 24 -2.37 42.98 10.33
N SER A 25 -2.06 44.28 10.25
CA SER A 25 -0.85 44.83 10.88
C SER A 25 -0.92 44.75 12.41
N ALA A 26 -2.11 44.90 13.00
CA ALA A 26 -2.29 44.79 14.45
C ALA A 26 -1.94 43.38 14.96
N ILE A 27 -2.46 42.33 14.32
CA ILE A 27 -2.17 40.96 14.76
C ILE A 27 -0.72 40.56 14.49
N GLN A 28 -0.12 41.06 13.40
CA GLN A 28 1.30 40.85 13.13
C GLN A 28 2.19 41.37 14.27
N VAL A 29 1.88 42.54 14.84
CA VAL A 29 2.61 43.07 16.00
C VAL A 29 2.45 42.17 17.24
N LEU A 30 1.25 41.63 17.47
CA LEU A 30 1.00 40.71 18.58
C LEU A 30 1.79 39.39 18.42
N ILE A 31 1.88 38.90 17.19
CA ILE A 31 2.56 37.64 16.85
C ILE A 31 4.09 37.80 16.88
N GLU A 32 4.64 38.77 16.14
CA GLU A 32 6.08 38.86 15.87
C GLU A 32 6.85 39.56 16.98
N HIS A 33 6.24 40.55 17.64
CA HIS A 33 6.94 41.38 18.62
C HIS A 33 6.52 41.11 20.07
N ILE A 34 5.22 40.93 20.31
CA ILE A 34 4.70 40.67 21.66
C ILE A 34 4.75 39.16 21.98
N THR A 35 4.69 38.30 20.96
CA THR A 35 4.73 36.83 21.06
C THR A 35 3.66 36.23 21.98
N ASN A 36 2.54 36.93 22.19
CA ASN A 36 1.45 36.47 23.05
C ASN A 36 0.28 35.96 22.18
N LEU A 37 0.27 34.64 21.96
CA LEU A 37 -0.73 33.98 21.11
C LEU A 37 -2.13 33.98 21.71
N ASP A 38 -2.28 33.91 23.03
CA ASP A 38 -3.59 33.95 23.69
C ASP A 38 -4.29 35.29 23.41
N ARG A 39 -3.53 36.39 23.55
CA ARG A 39 -4.03 37.73 23.25
C ARG A 39 -4.26 37.95 21.75
N ALA A 40 -3.45 37.33 20.90
CA ALA A 40 -3.68 37.32 19.45
C ALA A 40 -4.96 36.55 19.08
N TYR A 41 -5.26 35.45 19.77
CA TYR A 41 -6.49 34.70 19.60
C TYR A 41 -7.72 35.51 20.05
N GLU A 42 -7.69 36.14 21.23
CA GLU A 42 -8.77 37.02 21.67
C GLU A 42 -9.01 38.18 20.69
N PHE A 43 -7.94 38.72 20.10
CA PHE A 43 -8.05 39.77 19.09
C PHE A 43 -8.68 39.24 17.80
N ALA A 44 -8.26 38.07 17.33
CA ALA A 44 -8.83 37.41 16.15
C ALA A 44 -10.32 37.09 16.34
N GLU A 45 -10.73 36.64 17.53
CA GLU A 45 -12.13 36.36 17.86
C GLU A 45 -13.00 37.62 17.85
N ARG A 46 -12.45 38.77 18.28
CA ARG A 46 -13.17 40.05 18.25
C ARG A 46 -13.29 40.65 16.85
N CYS A 47 -12.22 40.57 16.05
CA CYS A 47 -12.21 41.11 14.68
C CYS A 47 -12.97 40.21 13.71
N ASN A 48 -12.89 38.89 13.91
CA ASN A 48 -13.48 37.85 13.09
C ASN A 48 -13.26 38.02 11.57
N GLU A 49 -12.06 38.46 11.20
CA GLU A 49 -11.64 38.62 9.80
C GLU A 49 -10.79 37.43 9.35
N SER A 50 -11.03 36.94 8.13
CA SER A 50 -10.30 35.79 7.57
C SER A 50 -8.79 36.02 7.47
N ALA A 51 -8.37 37.21 7.08
CA ALA A 51 -6.95 37.57 6.97
C ALA A 51 -6.22 37.53 8.33
N VAL A 52 -6.91 37.94 9.40
CA VAL A 52 -6.38 37.95 10.77
C VAL A 52 -6.23 36.52 11.29
N TRP A 53 -7.26 35.68 11.10
CA TRP A 53 -7.21 34.26 11.46
C TRP A 53 -6.11 33.51 10.71
N SER A 54 -5.91 33.79 9.42
CA SER A 54 -4.86 33.14 8.60
C SER A 54 -3.45 33.45 9.11
N GLN A 55 -3.20 34.70 9.52
CA GLN A 55 -1.91 35.10 10.09
C GLN A 55 -1.67 34.45 11.46
N LEU A 56 -2.69 34.40 12.32
CA LEU A 56 -2.62 33.72 13.61
C LEU A 56 -2.33 32.23 13.43
N ALA A 57 -3.05 31.57 12.53
CA ALA A 57 -2.90 30.15 12.25
C ALA A 57 -1.47 29.80 11.81
N LYS A 58 -0.89 30.62 10.91
CA LYS A 58 0.50 30.45 10.47
C LYS A 58 1.50 30.55 11.62
N ALA A 59 1.29 31.48 12.55
CA ALA A 59 2.14 31.65 13.71
C ALA A 59 2.00 30.49 14.72
N GLN A 60 0.77 30.04 14.96
CA GLN A 60 0.50 28.87 15.80
C GLN A 60 1.16 27.61 15.23
N LEU A 61 1.12 27.44 13.90
CA LEU A 61 1.73 26.33 13.20
C LEU A 61 3.26 26.31 13.38
N GLN A 62 3.91 27.48 13.30
CA GLN A 62 5.35 27.62 13.53
C GLN A 62 5.76 27.24 14.97
N GLN A 63 4.86 27.42 15.95
CA GLN A 63 5.07 26.99 17.33
C GLN A 63 4.64 25.53 17.58
N SER A 64 4.33 24.75 16.54
CA SER A 64 3.86 23.36 16.62
C SER A 64 2.52 23.19 17.36
N LEU A 65 1.74 24.25 17.50
CA LEU A 65 0.36 24.23 18.04
C LEU A 65 -0.62 23.86 16.91
N VAL A 66 -0.56 22.61 16.46
CA VAL A 66 -1.25 22.15 15.24
C VAL A 66 -2.77 22.20 15.38
N LYS A 67 -3.32 21.87 16.56
CA LYS A 67 -4.77 21.86 16.78
C LYS A 67 -5.35 23.26 16.68
N GLU A 68 -4.72 24.18 17.40
CA GLU A 68 -5.10 25.59 17.46
C GLU A 68 -4.91 26.25 16.09
N ALA A 69 -3.81 25.94 15.40
CA ALA A 69 -3.56 26.43 14.04
C ALA A 69 -4.64 25.95 13.06
N ILE A 70 -5.01 24.67 13.10
CA ILE A 70 -6.04 24.10 12.24
C ILE A 70 -7.41 24.75 12.51
N ASP A 71 -7.80 24.89 13.78
CA ASP A 71 -9.05 25.57 14.11
C ASP A 71 -9.07 27.02 13.65
N SER A 72 -7.95 27.75 13.80
CA SER A 72 -7.80 29.11 13.28
C SER A 72 -7.88 29.15 11.75
N TYR A 73 -7.25 28.23 11.03
CA TYR A 73 -7.35 28.14 9.57
C TYR A 73 -8.77 27.80 9.10
N ILE A 74 -9.49 26.91 9.80
CA ILE A 74 -10.88 26.58 9.49
C ILE A 74 -11.77 27.82 9.67
N LYS A 75 -11.55 28.62 10.73
CA LYS A 75 -12.25 29.90 10.92
C LYS A 75 -11.89 30.93 9.85
N ALA A 76 -10.63 30.94 9.41
CA ALA A 76 -10.19 31.78 8.30
C ALA A 76 -10.77 31.35 6.95
N ASP A 77 -11.19 30.08 6.85
CA ASP A 77 -11.58 29.41 5.61
C ASP A 77 -10.44 29.50 4.56
N ASP A 78 -9.18 29.40 5.00
CA ASP A 78 -7.99 29.61 4.16
C ASP A 78 -7.22 28.30 3.91
N PRO A 79 -7.19 27.79 2.66
CA PRO A 79 -6.45 26.59 2.30
C PRO A 79 -4.98 26.86 1.91
N THR A 80 -4.51 28.11 1.86
CA THR A 80 -3.22 28.44 1.20
C THR A 80 -1.99 27.74 1.79
N ALA A 81 -2.00 27.44 3.09
CA ALA A 81 -0.88 26.82 3.81
C ALA A 81 -0.98 25.29 3.92
N TYR A 82 -1.71 24.62 3.02
CA TYR A 82 -1.97 23.18 3.16
C TYR A 82 -0.71 22.32 3.23
N MET A 83 0.39 22.69 2.55
CA MET A 83 1.64 21.93 2.60
C MET A 83 2.26 21.95 4.00
N ASP A 84 2.37 23.13 4.61
CA ASP A 84 2.95 23.31 5.94
C ASP A 84 2.08 22.60 7.00
N VAL A 85 0.75 22.69 6.87
CA VAL A 85 -0.20 22.05 7.79
C VAL A 85 -0.10 20.53 7.70
N VAL A 86 -0.01 19.97 6.49
CA VAL A 86 0.18 18.53 6.30
C VAL A 86 1.51 18.08 6.92
N GLU A 87 2.63 18.75 6.61
CA GLU A 87 3.95 18.34 7.13
C GLU A 87 4.01 18.36 8.67
N THR A 88 3.48 19.41 9.28
CA THR A 88 3.44 19.55 10.74
C THR A 88 2.48 18.57 11.40
N ALA A 89 1.32 18.30 10.78
CA ALA A 89 0.38 17.29 11.27
C ALA A 89 0.98 15.86 11.18
N HIS A 90 1.69 15.54 10.09
CA HIS A 90 2.43 14.27 9.95
C HIS A 90 3.47 14.12 11.06
N ARG A 91 4.24 15.17 11.36
CA ARG A 91 5.25 15.16 12.44
C ARG A 91 4.66 15.03 13.84
N THR A 92 3.49 15.60 14.09
CA THR A 92 2.85 15.62 15.41
C THR A 92 1.86 14.47 15.61
N GLY A 93 1.50 13.75 14.54
CA GLY A 93 0.55 12.64 14.56
C GLY A 93 -0.91 13.07 14.76
N GLN A 94 -1.24 14.34 14.51
CA GLN A 94 -2.60 14.88 14.68
C GLN A 94 -3.45 14.66 13.41
N TRP A 95 -3.77 13.40 13.12
CA TRP A 95 -4.50 13.00 11.91
C TRP A 95 -5.97 13.43 11.92
N GLU A 96 -6.62 13.39 13.08
CA GLU A 96 -8.03 13.75 13.26
C GLU A 96 -8.30 15.22 12.92
N ASP A 97 -7.44 16.11 13.40
CA ASP A 97 -7.52 17.54 13.11
C ASP A 97 -7.15 17.80 11.64
N LEU A 98 -6.16 17.08 11.10
CA LEU A 98 -5.78 17.18 9.69
C LEU A 98 -6.94 16.83 8.75
N VAL A 99 -7.73 15.80 9.06
CA VAL A 99 -8.93 15.45 8.28
C VAL A 99 -9.91 16.63 8.23
N ARG A 100 -10.12 17.34 9.34
CA ARG A 100 -11.00 18.53 9.38
C ARG A 100 -10.48 19.64 8.48
N TYR A 101 -9.19 19.96 8.57
CA TYR A 101 -8.55 20.99 7.74
C TYR A 101 -8.64 20.65 6.25
N LEU A 102 -8.25 19.43 5.86
CA LEU A 102 -8.26 18.98 4.47
C LEU A 102 -9.67 18.90 3.89
N THR A 103 -10.67 18.57 4.70
CA THR A 103 -12.09 18.59 4.29
C THR A 103 -12.55 20.01 3.95
N MET A 104 -12.15 21.01 4.74
CA MET A 104 -12.38 22.42 4.41
C MET A 104 -11.63 22.82 3.14
N ALA A 105 -10.33 22.49 3.06
CA ALA A 105 -9.49 22.86 1.94
C ALA A 105 -10.02 22.31 0.60
N ARG A 106 -10.49 21.05 0.58
CA ARG A 106 -11.13 20.42 -0.58
C ARG A 106 -12.35 21.19 -1.09
N LYS A 107 -13.17 21.78 -0.21
CA LYS A 107 -14.35 22.56 -0.62
C LYS A 107 -13.97 23.83 -1.37
N LYS A 108 -12.80 24.41 -1.07
CA LYS A 108 -12.27 25.60 -1.72
C LYS A 108 -11.46 25.31 -2.96
N ALA A 109 -10.53 24.37 -2.86
CA ALA A 109 -9.58 24.03 -3.90
C ALA A 109 -9.53 22.51 -4.05
N ARG A 110 -9.97 22.02 -5.22
CA ARG A 110 -9.88 20.60 -5.58
C ARG A 110 -8.49 20.29 -6.13
N GLU A 111 -7.50 20.37 -5.25
CA GLU A 111 -6.12 20.03 -5.59
C GLU A 111 -5.85 18.55 -5.37
N SER A 112 -5.14 17.92 -6.32
CA SER A 112 -4.80 16.50 -6.27
C SER A 112 -4.01 16.14 -5.00
N PHE A 113 -3.09 17.01 -4.57
CA PHE A 113 -2.30 16.79 -3.35
C PHE A 113 -3.16 16.76 -2.09
N VAL A 114 -4.08 17.74 -1.94
CA VAL A 114 -4.99 17.84 -0.79
C VAL A 114 -5.91 16.61 -0.72
N GLU A 115 -6.48 16.20 -1.85
CA GLU A 115 -7.33 15.00 -1.90
C GLU A 115 -6.54 13.71 -1.61
N SER A 116 -5.31 13.60 -2.10
CA SER A 116 -4.44 12.44 -1.83
C SER A 116 -4.05 12.34 -0.36
N GLU A 117 -3.66 13.44 0.27
CA GLU A 117 -3.34 13.48 1.69
C GLU A 117 -4.58 13.25 2.57
N LEU A 118 -5.76 13.67 2.13
CA LEU A 118 -7.01 13.39 2.83
C LEU A 118 -7.33 11.89 2.85
N ILE A 119 -7.16 11.19 1.72
CA ILE A 119 -7.29 9.72 1.65
C ILE A 119 -6.34 9.06 2.64
N TYR A 120 -5.09 9.50 2.69
CA TYR A 120 -4.09 8.94 3.60
C TYR A 120 -4.41 9.22 5.07
N ALA A 121 -4.91 10.43 5.37
CA ALA A 121 -5.35 10.78 6.71
C ALA A 121 -6.55 9.91 7.16
N PHE A 122 -7.53 9.68 6.28
CA PHE A 122 -8.65 8.76 6.55
C PHE A 122 -8.16 7.34 6.87
N ALA A 123 -7.19 6.83 6.09
CA ALA A 123 -6.55 5.55 6.33
C ALA A 123 -5.88 5.48 7.71
N LYS A 124 -5.14 6.53 8.12
CA LYS A 124 -4.50 6.61 9.44
C LYS A 124 -5.49 6.71 10.60
N THR A 125 -6.63 7.36 10.40
CA THR A 125 -7.70 7.46 11.42
C THR A 125 -8.63 6.24 11.47
N ASN A 126 -8.39 5.22 10.64
CA ASN A 126 -9.24 4.04 10.50
C ASN A 126 -10.70 4.36 10.13
N ARG A 127 -10.94 5.43 9.37
CA ARG A 127 -12.27 5.84 8.90
C ARG A 127 -12.55 5.23 7.53
N LEU A 128 -12.71 3.91 7.52
CA LEU A 128 -12.84 3.13 6.28
C LEU A 128 -14.11 3.48 5.48
N ALA A 129 -15.22 3.80 6.16
CA ALA A 129 -16.47 4.19 5.51
C ALA A 129 -16.33 5.52 4.75
N ASP A 130 -15.75 6.54 5.41
CA ASP A 130 -15.49 7.84 4.79
C ASP A 130 -14.52 7.70 3.62
N LEU A 131 -13.50 6.83 3.75
CA LEU A 131 -12.55 6.51 2.69
C LEU A 131 -13.26 5.88 1.48
N GLU A 132 -14.13 4.89 1.70
CA GLU A 132 -14.85 4.18 0.65
C GLU A 132 -15.84 5.09 -0.09
N GLU A 133 -16.59 5.91 0.64
CA GLU A 133 -17.46 6.93 0.03
C GLU A 133 -16.64 7.94 -0.78
N PHE A 134 -15.48 8.35 -0.27
CA PHE A 134 -14.60 9.30 -0.95
C PHE A 134 -14.07 8.76 -2.28
N ILE A 135 -13.56 7.54 -2.31
CA ILE A 135 -13.00 6.93 -3.53
C ILE A 135 -14.08 6.53 -4.54
N ALA A 136 -15.32 6.30 -4.09
CA ALA A 136 -16.46 6.09 -4.98
C ALA A 136 -16.91 7.37 -5.68
N ALA A 137 -16.71 8.54 -5.04
CA ALA A 137 -16.99 9.83 -5.63
C ALA A 137 -15.89 10.27 -6.62
N PRO A 138 -16.22 11.10 -7.63
CA PRO A 138 -15.21 11.67 -8.53
C PRO A 138 -14.17 12.49 -7.75
N ASN A 139 -12.90 12.11 -7.88
CA ASN A 139 -11.76 12.71 -7.21
C ASN A 139 -10.57 12.89 -8.18
N HIS A 140 -9.62 13.74 -7.83
CA HIS A 140 -8.37 14.00 -8.55
C HIS A 140 -7.15 13.44 -7.78
N ALA A 141 -7.38 12.56 -6.81
CA ALA A 141 -6.32 12.03 -5.97
C ALA A 141 -5.48 10.98 -6.70
N ASP A 142 -4.20 10.89 -6.34
CA ASP A 142 -3.30 9.83 -6.78
C ASP A 142 -3.49 8.60 -5.88
N ILE A 143 -4.57 7.86 -6.11
CA ILE A 143 -4.98 6.71 -5.29
C ILE A 143 -3.91 5.61 -5.30
N GLN A 144 -3.20 5.42 -6.40
CA GLN A 144 -2.17 4.38 -6.51
C GLN A 144 -1.00 4.68 -5.58
N LYS A 145 -0.49 5.92 -5.60
CA LYS A 145 0.63 6.33 -4.73
C LYS A 145 0.27 6.25 -3.25
N ILE A 146 -0.96 6.62 -2.90
CA ILE A 146 -1.44 6.50 -1.51
C ILE A 146 -1.65 5.03 -1.12
N GLY A 147 -2.12 4.19 -2.04
CA GLY A 147 -2.21 2.74 -1.83
C GLY A 147 -0.86 2.12 -1.51
N ASP A 148 0.18 2.47 -2.29
CA ASP A 148 1.56 2.02 -2.06
C ASP A 148 2.09 2.50 -0.70
N ARG A 149 1.86 3.78 -0.35
CA ARG A 149 2.25 4.32 0.96
C ARG A 149 1.53 3.63 2.13
N CYS A 150 0.23 3.35 1.98
CA CYS A 150 -0.54 2.60 2.98
C CYS A 150 -0.04 1.16 3.14
N PHE A 151 0.38 0.53 2.04
CA PHE A 151 0.95 -0.81 2.06
C PHE A 151 2.30 -0.84 2.80
N ASP A 152 3.20 0.10 2.49
CA ASP A 152 4.51 0.21 3.12
C ASP A 152 4.42 0.47 4.64
N ASP A 153 3.39 1.21 5.06
CA ASP A 153 3.07 1.46 6.46
C ASP A 153 2.37 0.28 7.18
N GLY A 154 2.10 -0.83 6.49
CA GLY A 154 1.40 -2.00 7.04
C GLY A 154 -0.11 -1.84 7.21
N MET A 155 -0.71 -0.80 6.65
CA MET A 155 -2.16 -0.54 6.69
C MET A 155 -2.86 -1.25 5.53
N TYR A 156 -2.97 -2.58 5.64
CA TYR A 156 -3.45 -3.42 4.55
C TYR A 156 -4.96 -3.30 4.27
N GLU A 157 -5.79 -3.01 5.28
CA GLU A 157 -7.24 -2.83 5.10
C GLU A 157 -7.59 -1.60 4.24
N PRO A 158 -7.07 -0.38 4.54
CA PRO A 158 -7.19 0.75 3.64
C PRO A 158 -6.59 0.47 2.25
N ALA A 159 -5.39 -0.13 2.19
CA ALA A 159 -4.73 -0.41 0.92
C ALA A 159 -5.56 -1.33 0.01
N LYS A 160 -6.26 -2.33 0.59
CA LYS A 160 -7.21 -3.20 -0.14
C LYS A 160 -8.31 -2.39 -0.82
N LEU A 161 -8.93 -1.44 -0.12
CA LEU A 161 -9.97 -0.58 -0.71
C LEU A 161 -9.43 0.27 -1.86
N LEU A 162 -8.25 0.88 -1.66
CA LEU A 162 -7.61 1.75 -2.65
C LEU A 162 -7.21 0.98 -3.91
N TYR A 163 -6.55 -0.17 -3.78
CA TYR A 163 -6.15 -0.97 -4.94
C TYR A 163 -7.33 -1.59 -5.68
N ASN A 164 -8.42 -1.92 -4.97
CA ASN A 164 -9.64 -2.40 -5.61
C ASN A 164 -10.29 -1.30 -6.47
N ASN A 165 -10.30 -0.06 -6.00
CA ASN A 165 -10.82 1.09 -6.76
C ASN A 165 -9.98 1.38 -8.02
N VAL A 166 -8.64 1.35 -7.91
CA VAL A 166 -7.71 1.54 -9.06
C VAL A 166 -7.66 0.33 -10.00
N SER A 167 -8.29 -0.80 -9.63
CA SER A 167 -8.18 -2.07 -10.34
C SER A 167 -6.74 -2.59 -10.47
N ASN A 168 -5.86 -2.23 -9.54
CA ASN A 168 -4.50 -2.76 -9.47
C ASN A 168 -4.50 -4.12 -8.77
N PHE A 169 -4.91 -5.14 -9.51
CA PHE A 169 -5.09 -6.49 -8.98
C PHE A 169 -3.79 -7.17 -8.53
N ALA A 170 -2.64 -6.77 -9.11
CA ALA A 170 -1.34 -7.32 -8.73
C ALA A 170 -0.98 -6.94 -7.29
N ARG A 171 -1.07 -5.64 -6.96
CA ARG A 171 -0.84 -5.16 -5.59
C ARG A 171 -1.94 -5.62 -4.63
N LEU A 172 -3.20 -5.64 -5.07
CA LEU A 172 -4.32 -6.15 -4.29
C LEU A 172 -4.13 -7.61 -3.86
N ALA A 173 -3.64 -8.47 -4.76
CA ALA A 173 -3.39 -9.87 -4.42
C ALA A 173 -2.35 -10.00 -3.29
N ILE A 174 -1.29 -9.18 -3.33
CA ILE A 174 -0.25 -9.14 -2.29
C ILE A 174 -0.83 -8.59 -0.98
N THR A 175 -1.65 -7.54 -1.02
CA THR A 175 -2.26 -7.00 0.21
C THR A 175 -3.21 -8.01 0.87
N LEU A 176 -3.98 -8.75 0.08
CA LEU A 176 -4.87 -9.80 0.57
C LEU A 176 -4.10 -10.97 1.18
N VAL A 177 -2.92 -11.31 0.64
CA VAL A 177 -2.00 -12.27 1.26
C VAL A 177 -1.58 -11.81 2.65
N HIS A 178 -1.20 -10.54 2.81
CA HIS A 178 -0.83 -10.00 4.13
C HIS A 178 -2.01 -9.98 5.12
N LEU A 179 -3.25 -9.80 4.63
CA LEU A 179 -4.48 -9.92 5.41
C LEU A 179 -4.89 -11.38 5.69
N LYS A 180 -4.14 -12.38 5.22
CA LYS A 180 -4.46 -13.82 5.29
C LYS A 180 -5.76 -14.20 4.57
N GLU A 181 -6.24 -13.35 3.67
CA GLU A 181 -7.42 -13.61 2.83
C GLU A 181 -7.01 -14.31 1.53
N TYR A 182 -6.53 -15.55 1.63
CA TYR A 182 -5.93 -16.26 0.49
C TYR A 182 -6.92 -16.51 -0.67
N ASN A 183 -8.19 -16.78 -0.39
CA ASN A 183 -9.21 -16.96 -1.45
C ASN A 183 -9.34 -15.71 -2.33
N GLY A 184 -9.44 -14.53 -1.72
CA GLY A 184 -9.50 -13.26 -2.44
C GLY A 184 -8.19 -12.95 -3.17
N ALA A 185 -7.05 -13.32 -2.60
CA ALA A 185 -5.75 -13.15 -3.24
C ALA A 185 -5.62 -13.97 -4.54
N VAL A 186 -6.09 -15.22 -4.54
CA VAL A 186 -6.11 -16.09 -5.74
C VAL A 186 -7.02 -15.50 -6.82
N GLU A 187 -8.20 -15.00 -6.46
CA GLU A 187 -9.10 -14.37 -7.43
C GLU A 187 -8.50 -13.08 -8.01
N SER A 188 -7.84 -12.27 -7.17
CA SER A 188 -7.15 -11.05 -7.60
C SER A 188 -5.96 -11.38 -8.51
N ALA A 189 -5.18 -12.40 -8.19
CA ALA A 189 -4.10 -12.88 -9.06
C ALA A 189 -4.61 -13.36 -10.42
N ARG A 190 -5.79 -14.00 -10.45
CA ARG A 190 -6.46 -14.37 -11.70
C ARG A 190 -6.83 -13.16 -12.55
N LYS A 191 -7.34 -12.09 -11.94
CA LYS A 191 -7.67 -10.83 -12.64
C LYS A 191 -6.42 -10.09 -13.12
N ALA A 192 -5.33 -10.13 -12.34
CA ALA A 192 -4.04 -9.53 -12.72
C ALA A 192 -3.38 -10.26 -13.90
N ASN A 193 -3.55 -11.58 -13.98
CA ASN A 193 -3.00 -12.45 -15.02
C ASN A 193 -1.48 -12.26 -15.26
N SER A 194 -0.74 -12.11 -14.17
CA SER A 194 0.72 -11.94 -14.18
C SER A 194 1.39 -13.13 -13.51
N THR A 195 2.38 -13.74 -14.18
CA THR A 195 3.15 -14.87 -13.65
C THR A 195 3.85 -14.51 -12.34
N ARG A 196 4.34 -13.27 -12.22
CA ARG A 196 4.96 -12.76 -10.99
C ARG A 196 3.96 -12.76 -9.81
N THR A 197 2.76 -12.25 -10.02
CA THR A 197 1.72 -12.21 -8.99
C THR A 197 1.29 -13.62 -8.57
N TRP A 198 1.17 -14.54 -9.54
CA TRP A 198 0.89 -15.94 -9.23
C TRP A 198 1.98 -16.57 -8.37
N LYS A 199 3.26 -16.34 -8.68
CA LYS A 199 4.39 -16.84 -7.87
C LYS A 199 4.30 -16.32 -6.43
N GLU A 200 4.17 -15.01 -6.25
CA GLU A 200 4.10 -14.40 -4.92
C GLU A 200 2.91 -14.95 -4.10
N VAL A 201 1.73 -15.06 -4.69
CA VAL A 201 0.54 -15.64 -4.02
C VAL A 201 0.72 -17.13 -3.74
N CYS A 202 1.23 -17.91 -4.69
CA CYS A 202 1.47 -19.35 -4.51
C CYS A 202 2.45 -19.59 -3.35
N PHE A 203 3.57 -18.88 -3.34
CA PHE A 203 4.60 -18.99 -2.30
C PHE A 203 4.07 -18.63 -0.92
N ALA A 204 3.22 -17.61 -0.85
CA ALA A 204 2.55 -17.27 0.40
C ALA A 204 1.52 -18.32 0.84
N CYS A 205 0.73 -18.88 -0.09
CA CYS A 205 -0.19 -19.98 0.21
C CYS A 205 0.55 -21.23 0.71
N VAL A 206 1.72 -21.55 0.15
CA VAL A 206 2.57 -22.66 0.64
C VAL A 206 3.06 -22.39 2.06
N ASN A 207 3.56 -21.18 2.34
CA ASN A 207 4.00 -20.79 3.68
C ASN A 207 2.87 -20.85 4.72
N ALA A 208 1.62 -20.64 4.27
CA ALA A 208 0.43 -20.68 5.10
C ALA A 208 -0.25 -22.07 5.13
N GLU A 209 0.39 -23.10 4.57
CA GLU A 209 -0.12 -24.48 4.48
C GLU A 209 -1.49 -24.60 3.78
N GLN A 210 -1.83 -23.62 2.91
CA GLN A 210 -3.04 -23.62 2.10
C GLN A 210 -2.80 -24.32 0.76
N PHE A 211 -2.49 -25.63 0.81
CA PHE A 211 -2.03 -26.39 -0.36
C PHE A 211 -3.05 -26.46 -1.50
N ARG A 212 -4.35 -26.53 -1.20
CA ARG A 212 -5.40 -26.52 -2.23
C ARG A 212 -5.39 -25.23 -3.07
N LEU A 213 -5.18 -24.08 -2.42
CA LEU A 213 -5.09 -22.79 -3.11
C LEU A 213 -3.74 -22.65 -3.80
N ALA A 214 -2.67 -23.09 -3.16
CA ALA A 214 -1.33 -23.11 -3.74
C ALA A 214 -1.29 -23.97 -5.01
N GLN A 215 -2.00 -25.10 -5.06
CA GLN A 215 -2.10 -25.97 -6.22
C GLN A 215 -2.75 -25.22 -7.40
N ASN A 216 -3.91 -24.58 -7.16
CA ASN A 216 -4.59 -23.79 -8.19
C ASN A 216 -3.71 -22.66 -8.74
N CYS A 217 -2.97 -21.95 -7.87
CA CYS A 217 -1.99 -20.95 -8.30
C CYS A 217 -0.83 -21.57 -9.06
N GLY A 218 -0.31 -22.70 -8.57
CA GLY A 218 0.82 -23.44 -9.11
C GLY A 218 0.58 -23.86 -10.56
N LEU A 219 -0.64 -24.30 -10.89
CA LEU A 219 -1.02 -24.69 -12.25
C LEU A 219 -0.87 -23.54 -13.27
N HIS A 220 -1.04 -22.29 -12.83
CA HIS A 220 -0.82 -21.11 -13.67
C HIS A 220 0.67 -20.72 -13.81
N ILE A 221 1.54 -21.23 -12.93
CA ILE A 221 2.99 -20.96 -12.96
C ILE A 221 3.72 -22.04 -13.76
N VAL A 222 3.47 -23.32 -13.47
CA VAL A 222 4.17 -24.48 -14.07
C VAL A 222 4.04 -24.56 -15.59
N VAL A 223 3.07 -23.88 -16.19
CA VAL A 223 2.95 -23.79 -17.65
C VAL A 223 4.05 -22.94 -18.30
N HIS A 224 4.76 -22.13 -17.50
CA HIS A 224 5.90 -21.33 -17.92
C HIS A 224 7.20 -22.09 -17.59
N ALA A 225 7.93 -22.52 -18.62
CA ALA A 225 9.12 -23.35 -18.46
C ALA A 225 10.22 -22.68 -17.64
N ASP A 226 10.41 -21.37 -17.81
CA ASP A 226 11.45 -20.59 -17.13
C ASP A 226 11.22 -20.48 -15.61
N GLU A 227 9.97 -20.65 -15.16
CA GLU A 227 9.57 -20.48 -13.76
C GLU A 227 9.46 -21.82 -13.01
N LEU A 228 9.57 -22.94 -13.72
CA LEU A 228 9.37 -24.28 -13.18
C LEU A 228 10.46 -24.64 -12.17
N GLU A 229 11.72 -24.34 -12.48
CA GLU A 229 12.86 -24.65 -11.62
C GLU A 229 12.77 -23.90 -10.27
N ASP A 230 12.45 -22.60 -10.32
CA ASP A 230 12.23 -21.77 -9.13
C ASP A 230 11.12 -22.32 -8.23
N LEU A 231 9.99 -22.73 -8.82
CA LEU A 231 8.86 -23.29 -8.07
C LEU A 231 9.24 -24.63 -7.40
N ILE A 232 9.98 -25.48 -8.10
CA ILE A 232 10.44 -26.77 -7.57
C ILE A 232 11.36 -26.55 -6.39
N ASN A 233 12.38 -25.70 -6.53
CA ASN A 233 13.31 -25.39 -5.45
C ASN A 233 12.57 -24.85 -4.23
N TYR A 234 11.59 -23.96 -4.43
CA TYR A 234 10.80 -23.39 -3.35
C TYR A 234 10.01 -24.43 -2.53
N TYR A 235 9.39 -25.41 -3.19
CA TYR A 235 8.69 -26.52 -2.53
C TYR A 235 9.66 -27.52 -1.88
N GLN A 236 10.79 -27.82 -2.54
CA GLN A 236 11.79 -28.74 -2.03
C GLN A 236 12.47 -28.23 -0.76
N ASP A 237 12.84 -26.95 -0.71
CA ASP A 237 13.48 -26.33 0.46
C ASP A 237 12.61 -26.38 1.71
N ARG A 238 11.28 -26.46 1.53
CA ARG A 238 10.28 -26.56 2.61
C ARG A 238 9.87 -27.99 2.93
N GLY A 239 10.31 -28.97 2.15
CA GLY A 239 9.97 -30.37 2.33
C GLY A 239 8.57 -30.79 1.86
N TYR A 240 7.85 -29.94 1.11
CA TYR A 240 6.50 -30.24 0.62
C TYR A 240 6.53 -31.03 -0.70
N PHE A 241 7.14 -32.22 -0.67
CA PHE A 241 7.36 -33.04 -1.87
C PHE A 241 6.07 -33.67 -2.41
N ASP A 242 5.18 -34.15 -1.54
CA ASP A 242 3.91 -34.76 -1.95
C ASP A 242 3.01 -33.76 -2.68
N GLU A 243 2.94 -32.52 -2.19
CA GLU A 243 2.14 -31.46 -2.80
C GLU A 243 2.73 -31.00 -4.13
N LEU A 244 4.06 -30.96 -4.26
CA LEU A 244 4.73 -30.68 -5.54
C LEU A 244 4.45 -31.77 -6.58
N ILE A 245 4.49 -33.04 -6.17
CA ILE A 245 4.15 -34.19 -7.02
C ILE A 245 2.68 -34.08 -7.46
N ASN A 246 1.75 -33.87 -6.53
CA ASN A 246 0.33 -33.73 -6.83
C ASN A 246 0.05 -32.54 -7.77
N LEU A 247 0.78 -31.44 -7.61
CA LEU A 247 0.70 -30.28 -8.49
C LEU A 247 1.14 -30.64 -9.92
N LEU A 248 2.30 -31.28 -10.07
CA LEU A 248 2.81 -31.66 -11.39
C LEU A 248 1.95 -32.74 -12.04
N GLU A 249 1.47 -33.73 -11.29
CA GLU A 249 0.49 -34.75 -11.73
C GLU A 249 -0.74 -34.07 -12.39
N ALA A 250 -1.33 -33.09 -11.71
CA ALA A 250 -2.45 -32.32 -12.26
C ALA A 250 -2.05 -31.46 -13.46
N ALA A 251 -0.84 -30.91 -13.46
CA ALA A 251 -0.37 -30.01 -14.50
C ALA A 251 -0.10 -30.71 -15.85
N LEU A 252 0.21 -32.01 -15.84
CA LEU A 252 0.42 -32.78 -17.08
C LEU A 252 -0.85 -32.93 -17.91
N GLY A 253 -2.03 -32.81 -17.28
CA GLY A 253 -3.32 -32.80 -17.95
C GLY A 253 -3.64 -31.49 -18.68
N LEU A 254 -2.82 -30.44 -18.52
CA LEU A 254 -3.03 -29.16 -19.18
C LEU A 254 -2.55 -29.20 -20.64
N GLU A 255 -3.28 -28.55 -21.54
CA GLU A 255 -2.92 -28.47 -22.97
C GLU A 255 -1.54 -27.82 -23.20
N ARG A 256 -1.13 -26.93 -22.29
CA ARG A 256 0.15 -26.22 -22.33
C ARG A 256 1.31 -26.96 -21.65
N ALA A 257 1.15 -28.25 -21.34
CA ALA A 257 2.20 -29.02 -20.70
C ALA A 257 3.44 -29.15 -21.62
N HIS A 258 4.64 -28.89 -21.08
CA HIS A 258 5.90 -28.92 -21.81
C HIS A 258 6.88 -29.94 -21.21
N MET A 259 7.95 -30.28 -21.95
CA MET A 259 8.90 -31.35 -21.61
C MET A 259 9.51 -31.24 -20.20
N GLY A 260 9.73 -30.02 -19.71
CA GLY A 260 10.25 -29.74 -18.37
C GLY A 260 9.41 -30.39 -17.28
N MET A 261 8.08 -30.28 -17.37
CA MET A 261 7.15 -30.82 -16.36
C MET A 261 7.24 -32.35 -16.25
N PHE A 262 7.30 -33.05 -17.38
CA PHE A 262 7.44 -34.52 -17.41
C PHE A 262 8.79 -34.97 -16.85
N THR A 263 9.85 -34.23 -17.17
CA THR A 263 11.22 -34.52 -16.76
C THR A 263 11.38 -34.32 -15.25
N GLU A 264 10.91 -33.19 -14.72
CA GLU A 264 11.01 -32.89 -13.28
C GLU A 264 10.11 -33.80 -12.44
N LEU A 265 8.92 -34.16 -12.94
CA LEU A 265 8.09 -35.16 -12.25
C LEU A 265 8.80 -36.53 -12.19
N ALA A 266 9.45 -36.96 -13.27
CA ALA A 266 10.22 -38.21 -13.26
C ALA A 266 11.37 -38.18 -12.23
N ILE A 267 12.04 -37.03 -12.09
CA ILE A 267 13.07 -36.85 -11.06
C ILE A 267 12.46 -36.96 -9.66
N LEU A 268 11.30 -36.36 -9.41
CA LEU A 268 10.61 -36.46 -8.11
C LEU A 268 10.13 -37.89 -7.82
N TYR A 269 9.57 -38.59 -8.81
CA TYR A 269 9.18 -40.00 -8.66
C TYR A 269 10.37 -40.88 -8.35
N SER A 270 11.53 -40.66 -9.00
CA SER A 270 12.73 -41.46 -8.72
C SER A 270 13.15 -41.41 -7.25
N LYS A 271 12.95 -40.26 -6.58
CA LYS A 271 13.35 -40.04 -5.18
C LYS A 271 12.28 -40.43 -4.16
N TYR A 272 11.02 -40.08 -4.44
CA TYR A 272 9.94 -40.12 -3.44
C TYR A 272 8.86 -41.15 -3.71
N ARG A 273 8.61 -41.52 -4.99
CA ARG A 273 7.60 -42.52 -5.36
C ARG A 273 8.08 -43.43 -6.50
N PRO A 274 9.04 -44.34 -6.22
CA PRO A 274 9.57 -45.26 -7.22
C PRO A 274 8.49 -46.10 -7.93
N GLU A 275 7.44 -46.47 -7.22
CA GLU A 275 6.35 -47.33 -7.71
C GLU A 275 5.64 -46.74 -8.93
N LYS A 276 5.50 -45.41 -9.00
CA LYS A 276 4.86 -44.71 -10.14
C LYS A 276 5.81 -44.40 -11.28
N MET A 277 7.12 -44.53 -11.07
CA MET A 277 8.14 -44.09 -12.03
C MET A 277 8.04 -44.86 -13.34
N ARG A 278 7.86 -46.18 -13.26
CA ARG A 278 7.74 -47.05 -14.45
C ARG A 278 6.54 -46.67 -15.32
N GLU A 279 5.37 -46.53 -14.72
CA GLU A 279 4.14 -46.16 -15.42
C GLU A 279 4.28 -44.79 -16.12
N HIS A 280 4.89 -43.82 -15.43
CA HIS A 280 5.16 -42.50 -15.99
C HIS A 280 6.05 -42.56 -17.23
N LEU A 281 7.12 -43.35 -17.21
CA LEU A 281 8.03 -43.49 -18.33
C LEU A 281 7.39 -44.27 -19.50
N GLU A 282 6.66 -45.34 -19.22
CA GLU A 282 5.95 -46.10 -20.26
C GLU A 282 4.98 -45.21 -21.05
N LEU A 283 4.30 -44.27 -20.38
CA LEU A 283 3.36 -43.34 -21.01
C LEU A 283 4.03 -42.13 -21.67
N PHE A 284 5.09 -41.57 -21.08
CA PHE A 284 5.60 -40.24 -21.43
C PHE A 284 7.08 -40.19 -21.88
N TRP A 285 7.72 -41.33 -22.19
CA TRP A 285 9.11 -41.40 -22.64
C TRP A 285 9.48 -40.45 -23.80
N SER A 286 8.53 -40.16 -24.70
CA SER A 286 8.77 -39.27 -25.86
C SER A 286 8.81 -37.78 -25.51
N ARG A 287 8.36 -37.41 -24.31
CA ARG A 287 8.22 -36.01 -23.83
C ARG A 287 9.10 -35.70 -22.63
N VAL A 288 10.10 -36.52 -22.34
CA VAL A 288 11.07 -36.34 -21.24
C VAL A 288 12.49 -36.14 -21.75
N ASN A 289 13.33 -35.47 -20.96
CA ASN A 289 14.76 -35.37 -21.21
C ASN A 289 15.48 -36.63 -20.68
N ILE A 290 15.68 -37.61 -21.56
CA ILE A 290 16.25 -38.93 -21.23
C ILE A 290 17.61 -38.81 -20.48
N PRO A 291 18.62 -38.05 -20.95
CA PRO A 291 19.90 -37.91 -20.23
C PRO A 291 19.80 -37.37 -18.80
N LYS A 292 18.79 -36.52 -18.50
CA LYS A 292 18.58 -35.99 -17.15
C LYS A 292 17.89 -37.03 -16.26
N VAL A 293 16.89 -37.72 -16.80
CA VAL A 293 16.15 -38.77 -16.08
C VAL A 293 17.03 -39.98 -15.79
N LEU A 294 17.88 -40.42 -16.74
CA LEU A 294 18.82 -41.53 -16.53
C LEU A 294 19.73 -41.29 -15.33
N ARG A 295 20.29 -40.08 -15.20
CA ARG A 295 21.12 -39.71 -14.04
C ARG A 295 20.35 -39.77 -12.72
N ALA A 296 19.08 -39.36 -12.72
CA ALA A 296 18.23 -39.43 -11.54
C ALA A 296 17.86 -40.89 -11.19
N ALA A 297 17.52 -41.71 -12.18
CA ALA A 297 17.20 -43.12 -12.00
C ALA A 297 18.41 -43.95 -11.53
N GLU A 298 19.61 -43.65 -12.04
CA GLU A 298 20.86 -44.26 -11.59
C GLU A 298 21.15 -43.94 -10.12
N GLN A 299 20.97 -42.68 -9.71
CA GLN A 299 21.10 -42.25 -8.31
C GLN A 299 20.08 -42.92 -7.39
N ALA A 300 18.89 -43.24 -7.90
CA ALA A 300 17.83 -43.93 -7.17
C ALA A 300 17.90 -45.47 -7.25
N HIS A 301 18.88 -46.04 -7.97
CA HIS A 301 19.03 -47.48 -8.20
C HIS A 301 17.79 -48.16 -8.81
N LEU A 302 17.08 -47.47 -9.70
CA LEU A 302 15.88 -47.96 -10.38
C LEU A 302 16.22 -48.73 -11.66
N TRP A 303 16.76 -49.94 -11.50
CA TRP A 303 17.32 -50.73 -12.60
C TRP A 303 16.28 -51.17 -13.65
N SER A 304 15.04 -51.46 -13.25
CA SER A 304 13.97 -51.84 -14.18
C SER A 304 13.61 -50.71 -15.13
N GLU A 305 13.56 -49.50 -14.61
CA GLU A 305 13.23 -48.27 -15.32
C GLU A 305 14.43 -47.78 -16.14
N LEU A 306 15.65 -47.96 -15.63
CA LEU A 306 16.90 -47.62 -16.34
C LEU A 306 17.10 -48.51 -17.57
N VAL A 307 16.78 -49.81 -17.50
CA VAL A 307 16.83 -50.71 -18.67
C VAL A 307 15.79 -50.36 -19.73
N PHE A 308 14.67 -49.75 -19.32
CA PHE A 308 13.61 -49.33 -20.24
C PHE A 308 13.94 -48.03 -20.99
N LEU A 309 14.63 -47.09 -20.35
CA LEU A 309 15.07 -45.81 -20.90
C LEU A 309 16.25 -45.92 -21.86
#